data_AF-A0A956KGR8-F1
#
_entry.id   AF-A0A956KGR8-F1
#
_cell.length_a   1.000
_cell.length_b   1.000
_cell.length_c   1.000
_cell.angle_alpha   90.00
_cell.angle_beta   90.00
_cell.angle_gamma   90.00
#
_symmetry.space_group_name_H-M   'P 1'
#
loop_
_entity.id
_entity.type
_entity.pdbx_description
1 polymer ?
#
loop_
_entity_poly.entity_id
_entity_poly.type
_entity_poly.pdbx_seq_one_letter_code
_entity_poly.pdbx_strand_id
1 'polypeptide(L)'
;MSGAVASAGQGRGLVALAGRIAAAEGSTRPIALVRIGVALLIWARFAEPLALFHLHQGPGVILGLSLYAASVLLLVGYRSQLAAAWTGASLAGVIGYLGVARHDHSFVHHHCSLLMIVALLLALTPCGASLSVDRLLRVRAAERAGAPLPAERGPLWATWLICLQVSAVYFWGAVDKTYGAWLDGQRMEHIAMYFYTGSQRPTQPLFAPLMTAIAIGTVALEYYLAVGLWIRRWQRFTIPLAIAFHLLIYITVPVATFSLTMCLLFLLFLPPDDVHAALDRLLGVAVSPRRSS
;
A
#
# COMPACT_ATOMS: atom_id res chain seq x y z
N MET A 1 -22.36 -21.61 -43.51
CA MET A 1 -20.99 -21.95 -43.05
C MET A 1 -20.40 -20.75 -42.34
N SER A 2 -19.67 -21.01 -41.24
CA SER A 2 -18.78 -20.10 -40.49
C SER A 2 -19.44 -19.09 -39.53
N GLY A 3 -19.38 -19.39 -38.23
CA GLY A 3 -19.78 -18.47 -37.16
C GLY A 3 -19.60 -18.96 -35.71
N ALA A 4 -19.15 -20.20 -35.47
CA ALA A 4 -19.21 -20.80 -34.12
C ALA A 4 -17.88 -21.34 -33.55
N VAL A 5 -16.71 -20.95 -34.07
CA VAL A 5 -15.42 -21.53 -33.64
C VAL A 5 -14.55 -20.57 -32.80
N ALA A 6 -14.90 -19.29 -32.68
CA ALA A 6 -14.03 -18.31 -32.00
C ALA A 6 -14.17 -18.23 -30.46
N SER A 7 -15.24 -18.76 -29.85
CA SER A 7 -15.49 -18.58 -28.39
C SER A 7 -14.88 -19.67 -27.49
N ALA A 8 -14.55 -20.85 -28.02
CA ALA A 8 -14.05 -21.98 -27.22
C ALA A 8 -12.55 -21.87 -26.85
N GLY A 9 -11.76 -21.07 -27.58
CA GLY A 9 -10.32 -20.89 -27.35
C GLY A 9 -9.96 -19.89 -26.25
N GLN A 10 -10.73 -18.80 -26.11
CA GLN A 10 -10.45 -17.73 -25.14
C GLN A 10 -10.69 -18.18 -23.69
N GLY A 11 -11.72 -19.01 -23.44
CA GLY A 11 -12.04 -19.50 -22.10
C GLY A 11 -10.92 -20.38 -21.49
N ARG A 12 -10.23 -21.17 -22.32
CA ARG A 12 -9.09 -22.01 -21.88
C ARG A 12 -7.87 -21.18 -21.50
N GLY A 13 -7.62 -20.07 -22.22
CA GLY A 13 -6.48 -19.18 -21.96
C GLY A 13 -6.61 -18.40 -20.64
N LEU A 14 -7.79 -17.86 -20.35
CA LEU A 14 -8.05 -17.12 -19.11
C LEU A 14 -8.01 -18.02 -17.88
N VAL A 15 -8.58 -19.22 -17.95
CA VAL A 15 -8.53 -20.20 -16.85
C VAL A 15 -7.09 -20.65 -16.60
N ALA A 16 -6.30 -20.89 -17.65
CA ALA A 16 -4.88 -21.24 -17.50
C ALA A 16 -4.04 -20.08 -16.94
N LEU A 17 -4.36 -18.84 -17.29
CA LEU A 17 -3.72 -17.66 -16.69
C LEU A 17 -4.08 -17.51 -15.21
N ALA A 18 -5.36 -17.64 -14.87
CA ALA A 18 -5.85 -17.59 -13.49
C ALA A 18 -5.22 -18.71 -12.65
N GLY A 19 -5.11 -19.93 -13.19
CA GLY A 19 -4.41 -21.05 -12.54
C GLY A 19 -2.94 -20.76 -12.27
N ARG A 20 -2.22 -20.19 -13.25
CA ARG A 20 -0.82 -19.76 -13.06
C ARG A 20 -0.67 -18.67 -12.00
N ILE A 21 -1.59 -17.71 -11.98
CA ILE A 21 -1.61 -16.63 -11.00
C ILE A 21 -1.87 -17.17 -9.59
N ALA A 22 -2.85 -18.05 -9.45
CA ALA A 22 -3.21 -18.66 -8.17
C ALA A 22 -2.10 -19.58 -7.63
N ALA A 23 -1.39 -20.28 -8.52
CA ALA A 23 -0.28 -21.17 -8.17
C ALA A 23 1.06 -20.45 -7.96
N ALA A 24 1.15 -19.15 -8.24
CA ALA A 24 2.39 -18.41 -8.08
C ALA A 24 2.71 -18.23 -6.58
N GLU A 25 3.87 -18.72 -6.17
CA GLU A 25 4.37 -18.63 -4.80
C GLU A 25 5.70 -17.88 -4.72
N GLY A 26 5.91 -17.15 -3.63
CA GLY A 26 7.13 -16.43 -3.34
C GLY A 26 7.36 -16.25 -1.84
N SER A 27 8.48 -15.63 -1.47
CA SER A 27 8.76 -15.29 -0.08
C SER A 27 7.64 -14.45 0.56
N THR A 28 7.30 -14.77 1.81
CA THR A 28 6.32 -14.03 2.61
C THR A 28 6.92 -12.92 3.47
N ARG A 29 8.24 -12.70 3.42
CA ARG A 29 8.90 -11.65 4.21
C ARG A 29 8.51 -10.22 3.80
N PRO A 30 8.41 -9.85 2.51
CA PRO A 30 7.99 -8.51 2.11
C PRO A 30 6.59 -8.17 2.63
N ILE A 31 5.64 -9.12 2.52
CA ILE A 31 4.28 -8.88 2.98
C ILE A 31 4.19 -8.81 4.51
N ALA A 32 5.06 -9.51 5.24
CA ALA A 32 5.17 -9.36 6.69
C ALA A 32 5.73 -7.98 7.10
N LEU A 33 6.71 -7.45 6.36
CA LEU A 33 7.20 -6.08 6.57
C LEU A 33 6.10 -5.04 6.28
N VAL A 34 5.33 -5.23 5.21
CA VAL A 34 4.16 -4.39 4.94
C VAL A 34 3.11 -4.48 6.03
N ARG A 35 2.82 -5.68 6.57
CA ARG A 35 1.91 -5.85 7.72
C ARG A 35 2.33 -4.99 8.91
N ILE A 36 3.61 -5.07 9.28
CA ILE A 36 4.19 -4.28 10.38
C ILE A 36 4.09 -2.79 10.08
N GLY A 37 4.53 -2.37 8.89
CA GLY A 37 4.52 -0.96 8.50
C GLY A 37 3.11 -0.37 8.42
N VAL A 38 2.12 -1.12 7.93
CA VAL A 38 0.71 -0.70 7.88
C VAL A 38 0.16 -0.49 9.29
N ALA A 39 0.42 -1.40 10.23
CA ALA A 39 -0.01 -1.22 11.61
C ALA A 39 0.60 0.04 12.25
N LEU A 40 1.89 0.30 12.01
CA LEU A 40 2.56 1.52 12.49
C LEU A 40 2.01 2.79 11.84
N LEU A 41 1.71 2.76 10.54
CA LEU A 41 1.12 3.90 9.82
C LEU A 41 -0.32 4.18 10.27
N ILE A 42 -1.09 3.15 10.62
CA ILE A 42 -2.41 3.31 11.25
C ILE A 42 -2.25 4.05 12.57
N TRP A 43 -1.28 3.67 13.40
CA TRP A 43 -1.03 4.39 14.66
C TRP A 43 -0.58 5.82 14.40
N ALA A 44 0.38 6.04 13.50
CA ALA A 44 0.85 7.38 13.15
C ALA A 44 -0.30 8.28 12.65
N ARG A 45 -1.31 7.70 11.98
CA ARG A 45 -2.46 8.46 11.48
C ARG A 45 -3.54 8.70 12.54
N PHE A 46 -3.88 7.67 13.31
CA PHE A 46 -5.10 7.65 14.12
C PHE A 46 -4.85 7.77 15.63
N ALA A 47 -3.58 7.73 16.08
CA ALA A 47 -3.20 7.84 17.49
C ALA A 47 -3.86 9.02 18.20
N GLU A 48 -3.67 10.22 17.66
CA GLU A 48 -4.20 11.47 18.23
C GLU A 48 -5.73 11.56 18.05
N PRO A 49 -6.31 11.45 16.83
CA PRO A 49 -7.77 11.62 16.67
C PRO A 49 -8.63 10.58 17.41
N LEU A 50 -8.08 9.39 17.69
CA LEU A 50 -8.78 8.33 18.44
C LEU A 50 -8.30 8.21 19.89
N ALA A 51 -7.55 9.17 20.41
CA ALA A 51 -7.21 9.19 21.82
C ALA A 51 -8.49 9.32 22.67
N LEU A 52 -8.57 8.58 23.77
CA LEU A 52 -9.80 8.46 24.56
C LEU A 52 -10.36 9.81 25.04
N PHE A 53 -9.50 10.79 25.28
CA PHE A 53 -9.92 12.12 25.75
C PHE A 53 -10.54 12.99 24.64
N HIS A 54 -10.34 12.66 23.35
CA HIS A 54 -11.06 13.27 22.23
C HIS A 54 -12.41 12.58 21.96
N LEU A 55 -12.61 11.38 22.49
CA LEU A 55 -13.80 10.55 22.25
C LEU A 55 -14.79 10.68 23.41
N HIS A 56 -15.72 11.64 23.30
CA HIS A 56 -16.71 11.89 24.35
C HIS A 56 -17.96 10.97 24.27
N GLN A 57 -18.03 10.09 23.27
CA GLN A 57 -19.22 9.29 22.95
C GLN A 57 -18.90 7.79 22.92
N GLY A 58 -19.79 6.98 23.50
CA GLY A 58 -19.62 5.52 23.62
C GLY A 58 -19.23 4.80 22.32
N PRO A 59 -19.92 5.03 21.17
CA PRO A 59 -19.58 4.36 19.92
C PRO A 59 -18.18 4.71 19.40
N GLY A 60 -17.74 5.96 19.55
CA GLY A 60 -16.40 6.39 19.15
C GLY A 60 -15.32 5.71 20.00
N VAL A 61 -15.52 5.63 21.31
CA VAL A 61 -14.64 4.91 22.24
C VAL A 61 -14.52 3.44 21.87
N ILE A 62 -15.64 2.77 21.58
CA ILE A 62 -15.66 1.36 21.18
C ILE A 62 -14.88 1.14 19.89
N LEU A 63 -15.09 1.99 18.87
CA LEU A 63 -14.37 1.91 17.61
C LEU A 63 -12.87 2.15 17.77
N GLY A 64 -12.48 3.14 18.59
CA GLY A 64 -11.08 3.42 18.92
C GLY A 64 -10.41 2.22 19.60
N LEU A 65 -11.01 1.71 20.67
CA LEU A 65 -10.50 0.52 21.38
C LEU A 65 -10.41 -0.71 20.48
N SER A 66 -11.44 -0.95 19.66
CA SER A 66 -11.47 -2.02 18.67
C SER A 66 -10.32 -1.89 17.66
N LEU A 67 -10.08 -0.69 17.13
CA LEU A 67 -9.00 -0.45 16.19
C LEU A 67 -7.62 -0.69 16.83
N TYR A 68 -7.38 -0.20 18.04
CA TYR A 68 -6.11 -0.42 18.73
C TYR A 68 -5.88 -1.89 19.06
N ALA A 69 -6.88 -2.59 19.59
CA ALA A 69 -6.78 -4.02 19.86
C ALA A 69 -6.45 -4.80 18.57
N ALA A 70 -7.20 -4.58 17.50
CA ALA A 70 -6.99 -5.25 16.22
C ALA A 70 -5.60 -4.94 15.62
N SER A 71 -5.18 -3.67 15.65
CA SER A 71 -3.91 -3.23 15.07
C SER A 71 -2.68 -3.65 15.90
N VAL A 72 -2.79 -3.79 17.22
CA VAL A 72 -1.75 -4.44 18.06
C VAL A 72 -1.56 -5.89 17.63
N LEU A 73 -2.65 -6.65 17.48
CA LEU A 73 -2.59 -8.05 17.02
C LEU A 73 -2.01 -8.16 15.61
N LEU A 74 -2.36 -7.21 14.74
CA LEU A 74 -1.81 -7.11 13.38
C LEU A 74 -0.29 -6.81 13.40
N LEU A 75 0.14 -5.88 14.25
CA LEU A 75 1.55 -5.48 14.38
C LEU A 75 2.42 -6.68 14.77
N VAL A 76 2.07 -7.36 15.87
CA VAL A 76 2.81 -8.54 16.36
C VAL A 76 2.61 -9.77 15.47
N GLY A 77 1.54 -9.79 14.67
CA GLY A 77 1.20 -10.91 13.80
C GLY A 77 0.69 -12.11 14.59
N TYR A 78 -0.32 -11.89 15.45
CA TYR A 78 -1.07 -12.95 16.10
C TYR A 78 -2.43 -13.10 15.43
N ARG A 79 -2.78 -14.31 14.98
CA ARG A 79 -3.98 -14.57 14.15
C ARG A 79 -4.03 -13.57 12.98
N SER A 80 -2.90 -13.42 12.30
CA SER A 80 -2.56 -12.27 11.45
C SER A 80 -3.63 -11.92 10.41
N GLN A 81 -4.20 -12.91 9.72
CA GLN A 81 -5.26 -12.68 8.74
C GLN A 81 -6.56 -12.17 9.38
N LEU A 82 -6.95 -12.72 10.53
CA LEU A 82 -8.12 -12.25 11.27
C LEU A 82 -7.89 -10.85 11.85
N ALA A 83 -6.70 -10.60 12.38
CA ALA A 83 -6.31 -9.28 12.87
C ALA A 83 -6.31 -8.22 11.75
N ALA A 84 -5.86 -8.59 10.54
CA ALA A 84 -5.90 -7.72 9.37
C ALA A 84 -7.34 -7.39 8.95
N ALA A 85 -8.20 -8.42 8.85
CA ALA A 85 -9.62 -8.25 8.55
C ALA A 85 -10.33 -7.37 9.59
N TRP A 86 -10.09 -7.62 10.87
CA TRP A 86 -10.65 -6.82 11.96
C TRP A 86 -10.12 -5.39 11.95
N THR A 87 -8.84 -5.18 11.68
CA THR A 87 -8.27 -3.83 11.53
C THR A 87 -8.94 -3.06 10.39
N GLY A 88 -9.09 -3.71 9.23
CA GLY A 88 -9.78 -3.12 8.08
C GLY A 88 -11.26 -2.81 8.36
N ALA A 89 -11.97 -3.71 9.03
CA ALA A 89 -13.37 -3.50 9.43
C ALA A 89 -13.52 -2.38 10.47
N SER A 90 -12.62 -2.31 11.45
CA SER A 90 -12.57 -1.21 12.43
C SER A 90 -12.33 0.14 11.74
N LEU A 91 -11.40 0.20 10.77
CA LEU A 91 -11.17 1.42 9.97
C LEU A 91 -12.39 1.80 9.14
N ALA A 92 -13.09 0.83 8.53
CA ALA A 92 -14.35 1.10 7.84
C ALA A 92 -15.40 1.68 8.79
N GLY A 93 -15.51 1.16 10.01
CA GLY A 93 -16.36 1.71 11.07
C GLY A 93 -15.98 3.13 11.46
N VAL A 94 -14.69 3.41 11.66
CA VAL A 94 -14.17 4.77 11.95
C VAL A 94 -14.51 5.74 10.81
N ILE A 95 -14.23 5.38 9.56
CA ILE A 95 -14.51 6.24 8.40
C ILE A 95 -16.02 6.45 8.22
N GLY A 96 -16.83 5.39 8.32
CA GLY A 96 -18.27 5.46 8.12
C GLY A 96 -18.99 6.22 9.24
N TYR A 97 -18.64 5.95 10.50
CA TYR A 97 -19.29 6.58 11.64
C TYR A 97 -18.69 7.96 11.96
N LEU A 98 -17.39 8.02 12.31
CA LEU A 98 -16.74 9.29 12.69
C LEU A 98 -16.55 10.19 11.47
N GLY A 99 -16.17 9.64 10.32
CA GLY A 99 -16.00 10.44 9.11
C GLY A 99 -17.32 10.92 8.50
N VAL A 100 -18.14 9.97 8.01
CA VAL A 100 -19.34 10.29 7.22
C VAL A 100 -20.51 10.69 8.11
N ALA A 101 -20.95 9.83 9.04
CA ALA A 101 -22.16 10.07 9.82
C ALA A 101 -22.02 11.24 10.82
N ARG A 102 -20.80 11.55 11.25
CA ARG A 102 -20.49 12.68 12.13
C ARG A 102 -19.95 13.90 11.40
N HIS A 103 -19.77 13.83 10.08
CA HIS A 103 -19.21 14.90 9.25
C HIS A 103 -17.82 15.39 9.71
N ASP A 104 -17.01 14.50 10.29
CA ASP A 104 -15.63 14.82 10.62
C ASP A 104 -14.71 14.49 9.44
N HIS A 105 -14.42 15.52 8.65
CA HIS A 105 -13.61 15.41 7.43
C HIS A 105 -12.19 14.91 7.69
N SER A 106 -11.68 14.97 8.93
CA SER A 106 -10.36 14.42 9.25
C SER A 106 -10.28 12.91 8.98
N PHE A 107 -11.38 12.16 9.09
CA PHE A 107 -11.38 10.72 8.88
C PHE A 107 -11.60 10.30 7.41
N VAL A 108 -11.99 11.22 6.53
CA VAL A 108 -12.45 10.90 5.15
C VAL A 108 -11.39 11.19 4.08
N HIS A 109 -10.13 11.31 4.47
CA HIS A 109 -9.03 11.50 3.51
C HIS A 109 -8.68 10.20 2.76
N HIS A 110 -8.19 10.33 1.53
CA HIS A 110 -7.85 9.18 0.66
C HIS A 110 -6.86 8.19 1.29
N HIS A 111 -5.92 8.65 2.12
CA HIS A 111 -4.99 7.77 2.84
C HIS A 111 -5.66 6.91 3.91
N CYS A 112 -6.73 7.40 4.54
CA CYS A 112 -7.52 6.61 5.48
C CYS A 112 -8.18 5.43 4.75
N SER A 113 -8.80 5.70 3.59
CA SER A 113 -9.40 4.66 2.74
C SER A 113 -8.35 3.68 2.21
N LEU A 114 -7.17 4.16 1.81
CA LEU A 114 -6.09 3.29 1.34
C LEU A 114 -5.60 2.34 2.45
N LEU A 115 -5.33 2.84 3.67
CA LEU A 115 -4.93 2.01 4.81
C LEU A 115 -6.00 0.97 5.14
N MET A 116 -7.28 1.34 5.09
CA MET A 116 -8.41 0.43 5.27
C MET A 116 -8.41 -0.68 4.21
N ILE A 117 -8.33 -0.33 2.93
CA ILE A 117 -8.33 -1.30 1.82
C ILE A 117 -7.12 -2.23 1.92
N VAL A 118 -5.93 -1.69 2.19
CA VAL A 118 -4.70 -2.49 2.34
C VAL A 118 -4.81 -3.43 3.54
N ALA A 119 -5.37 -3.01 4.67
CA ALA A 119 -5.60 -3.88 5.82
C ALA A 119 -6.56 -5.04 5.49
N LEU A 120 -7.65 -4.76 4.75
CA LEU A 120 -8.57 -5.80 4.27
C LEU A 120 -7.89 -6.76 3.30
N LEU A 121 -7.10 -6.25 2.35
CA LEU A 121 -6.37 -7.09 1.40
C LEU A 121 -5.27 -7.91 2.08
N LEU A 122 -4.61 -7.39 3.12
CA LEU A 122 -3.64 -8.13 3.93
C LEU A 122 -4.25 -9.39 4.55
N ALA A 123 -5.53 -9.39 4.88
CA ALA A 123 -6.24 -10.57 5.39
C ALA A 123 -6.26 -11.74 4.40
N LEU A 124 -6.16 -11.45 3.09
CA LEU A 124 -6.13 -12.43 2.02
C LEU A 124 -4.72 -12.95 1.72
N THR A 125 -3.70 -12.36 2.35
CA THR A 125 -2.29 -12.74 2.16
C THR A 125 -1.79 -13.64 3.30
N PRO A 126 -0.71 -14.42 3.09
CA PRO A 126 -0.02 -15.12 4.17
C PRO A 126 0.82 -14.16 5.04
N CYS A 127 0.28 -13.01 5.46
CA CYS A 127 1.01 -11.97 6.21
C CYS A 127 1.50 -12.44 7.60
N GLY A 128 0.97 -13.55 8.12
CA GLY A 128 1.46 -14.21 9.34
C GLY A 128 2.50 -15.31 9.10
N ALA A 129 2.94 -15.56 7.86
CA ALA A 129 3.86 -16.65 7.55
C ALA A 129 5.32 -16.35 7.93
N SER A 130 5.68 -15.06 8.00
CA SER A 130 6.99 -14.48 8.31
C SER A 130 6.89 -13.40 9.38
N LEU A 131 7.97 -13.21 10.15
CA LEU A 131 8.14 -12.12 11.13
C LEU A 131 6.89 -11.88 12.01
N SER A 132 6.35 -12.94 12.61
CA SER A 132 5.07 -12.93 13.33
C SER A 132 5.08 -13.86 14.53
N VAL A 133 4.21 -13.58 15.51
CA VAL A 133 3.92 -14.53 16.60
C VAL A 133 3.35 -15.84 16.04
N ASP A 134 2.49 -15.79 15.01
CA ASP A 134 1.96 -16.99 14.35
C ASP A 134 3.07 -17.91 13.81
N ARG A 135 4.14 -17.34 13.25
CA ARG A 135 5.32 -18.10 12.81
C ARG A 135 6.08 -18.66 13.99
N LEU A 136 6.36 -17.83 14.99
CA LEU A 136 7.09 -18.24 16.19
C LEU A 136 6.44 -19.46 16.85
N LEU A 137 5.11 -19.47 16.98
CA LEU A 137 4.37 -20.58 17.54
C LEU A 137 4.48 -21.85 16.67
N ARG A 138 4.39 -21.73 15.34
CA ARG A 138 4.56 -22.87 14.41
C ARG A 138 5.98 -23.44 14.41
N VAL A 139 7.00 -22.57 14.48
CA VAL A 139 8.41 -22.98 14.59
C VAL A 139 8.64 -23.76 15.88
N ARG A 140 8.22 -23.21 17.03
CA ARG A 140 8.34 -23.89 18.33
C ARG A 140 7.60 -25.23 18.38
N ALA A 141 6.46 -25.33 17.70
CA ALA A 141 5.71 -26.58 17.59
C ALA A 141 6.46 -27.61 16.72
N ALA A 142 7.02 -27.19 15.59
CA ALA A 142 7.82 -28.05 14.72
C ALA A 142 9.08 -28.58 15.42
N GLU A 143 9.80 -27.70 16.13
CA GLU A 143 10.98 -28.08 16.93
C GLU A 143 10.64 -29.14 17.99
N ARG A 144 9.55 -28.94 18.74
CA ARG A 144 9.09 -29.92 19.73
C ARG A 144 8.69 -31.26 19.12
N ALA A 145 8.18 -31.25 17.89
CA ALA A 145 7.77 -32.45 17.17
C ALA A 145 8.92 -33.09 16.36
N GLY A 146 10.12 -32.49 16.34
CA GLY A 146 11.22 -32.92 15.46
C GLY A 146 10.90 -32.80 13.97
N ALA A 147 9.94 -31.94 13.60
CA ALA A 147 9.51 -31.74 12.23
C ALA A 147 10.32 -30.64 11.51
N PRO A 148 10.37 -30.64 10.16
CA PRO A 148 10.99 -29.56 9.40
C PRO A 148 10.39 -28.19 9.72
N LEU A 149 11.23 -27.15 9.70
CA LEU A 149 10.78 -25.78 9.96
C LEU A 149 9.78 -25.31 8.89
N PRO A 150 8.70 -24.60 9.27
CA PRO A 150 7.75 -24.05 8.32
C PRO A 150 8.40 -23.08 7.33
N ALA A 151 8.16 -23.30 6.04
CA ALA A 151 8.65 -22.43 4.97
C ALA A 151 8.10 -20.99 5.10
N GLU A 152 8.89 -20.02 4.64
CA GLU A 152 8.49 -18.60 4.49
C GLU A 152 8.03 -18.32 3.06
N ARG A 153 7.15 -19.19 2.55
CA ARG A 153 6.58 -19.09 1.21
C ARG A 153 5.06 -19.15 1.25
N GLY A 154 4.44 -18.55 0.27
CA GLY A 154 2.99 -18.60 0.12
C GLY A 154 2.51 -17.95 -1.18
N PRO A 155 1.20 -18.00 -1.43
CA PRO A 155 0.60 -17.53 -2.67
C PRO A 155 0.73 -16.00 -2.81
N LEU A 156 1.00 -15.53 -4.03
CA LEU A 156 1.25 -14.12 -4.33
C LEU A 156 0.03 -13.37 -4.88
N TRP A 157 -1.03 -14.06 -5.28
CA TRP A 157 -2.18 -13.42 -5.96
C TRP A 157 -2.79 -12.26 -5.15
N ALA A 158 -2.92 -12.42 -3.82
CA ALA A 158 -3.47 -11.39 -2.95
C ALA A 158 -2.51 -10.21 -2.77
N THR A 159 -1.19 -10.46 -2.80
CA THR A 159 -0.19 -9.40 -2.85
C THR A 159 -0.31 -8.58 -4.14
N TRP A 160 -0.61 -9.22 -5.27
CA TRP A 160 -0.87 -8.51 -6.53
C TRP A 160 -2.15 -7.68 -6.51
N LEU A 161 -3.17 -8.05 -5.72
CA LEU A 161 -4.33 -7.18 -5.51
C LEU A 161 -3.94 -5.87 -4.81
N ILE A 162 -2.99 -5.93 -3.86
CA ILE A 162 -2.45 -4.72 -3.23
C ILE A 162 -1.67 -3.89 -4.26
N CYS A 163 -0.82 -4.52 -5.08
CA CYS A 163 -0.11 -3.82 -6.16
C CYS A 163 -1.07 -3.19 -7.18
N LEU A 164 -2.18 -3.87 -7.50
CA LEU A 164 -3.23 -3.36 -8.37
C LEU A 164 -3.93 -2.15 -7.73
N GLN A 165 -4.21 -2.21 -6.42
CA GLN A 165 -4.76 -1.08 -5.69
C GLN A 165 -3.83 0.14 -5.74
N VAL A 166 -2.50 -0.04 -5.56
CA VAL A 166 -1.52 1.05 -5.72
C VAL A 166 -1.54 1.61 -7.14
N SER A 167 -1.58 0.73 -8.14
CA SER A 167 -1.64 1.13 -9.55
C SER A 167 -2.92 1.90 -9.87
N ALA A 168 -4.05 1.49 -9.29
CA ALA A 168 -5.32 2.17 -9.43
C ALA A 168 -5.29 3.58 -8.82
N VAL A 169 -4.63 3.76 -7.66
CA VAL A 169 -4.47 5.10 -7.06
C VAL A 169 -3.70 6.03 -8.00
N TYR A 170 -2.61 5.56 -8.60
CA TYR A 170 -1.86 6.36 -9.58
C TYR A 170 -2.65 6.64 -10.84
N PHE A 171 -3.27 5.61 -11.42
CA PHE A 171 -3.99 5.75 -12.68
C PHE A 171 -5.17 6.71 -12.54
N TRP A 172 -6.03 6.49 -11.54
CA TRP A 172 -7.19 7.35 -11.32
C TRP A 172 -6.78 8.74 -10.81
N GLY A 173 -5.70 8.82 -10.03
CA GLY A 173 -5.11 10.10 -9.64
C GLY A 173 -4.64 10.93 -10.84
N ALA A 174 -4.06 10.30 -11.85
CA ALA A 174 -3.64 10.96 -13.08
C ALA A 174 -4.84 11.38 -13.93
N VAL A 175 -5.84 10.52 -14.05
CA VAL A 175 -7.09 10.81 -14.77
C VAL A 175 -7.81 12.00 -14.15
N ASP A 176 -7.95 12.04 -12.83
CA ASP A 176 -8.59 13.17 -12.10
C ASP A 176 -7.87 14.51 -12.34
N LYS A 177 -6.57 14.47 -12.67
CA LYS A 177 -5.73 15.63 -12.99
C LYS A 177 -5.63 15.94 -14.48
N THR A 178 -6.26 15.15 -15.35
CA THR A 178 -6.19 15.32 -16.80
C THR A 178 -7.32 16.24 -17.27
N TYR A 179 -7.26 17.51 -16.86
CA TYR A 179 -8.17 18.57 -17.32
C TYR A 179 -7.45 19.92 -17.39
N GLY A 180 -8.02 20.87 -18.15
CA GLY A 180 -7.37 22.15 -18.51
C GLY A 180 -6.78 22.90 -17.32
N ALA A 181 -7.57 23.23 -16.30
CA ALA A 181 -7.08 23.99 -15.14
C ALA A 181 -5.95 23.30 -14.36
N TRP A 182 -5.84 21.97 -14.41
CA TRP A 182 -4.66 21.30 -13.86
C TRP A 182 -3.48 21.41 -14.81
N LEU A 183 -3.64 20.98 -16.07
CA LEU A 183 -2.56 20.92 -17.06
C LEU A 183 -1.98 22.28 -17.42
N ASP A 184 -2.78 23.34 -17.34
CA ASP A 184 -2.33 24.73 -17.51
C ASP A 184 -1.50 25.24 -16.31
N GLY A 185 -1.41 24.47 -15.22
CA GLY A 185 -0.66 24.81 -14.02
C GLY A 185 -1.45 25.62 -12.98
N GLN A 186 -2.68 26.05 -13.27
CA GLN A 186 -3.47 26.91 -12.37
C GLN A 186 -3.70 26.26 -11.00
N ARG A 187 -3.95 24.94 -10.96
CA ARG A 187 -4.06 24.21 -9.70
C ARG A 187 -2.76 24.15 -8.91
N MET A 188 -1.62 23.99 -9.59
CA MET A 188 -0.30 24.01 -8.94
C MET A 188 0.03 25.39 -8.39
N GLU A 189 -0.27 26.46 -9.15
CA GLU A 189 -0.17 27.83 -8.66
C GLU A 189 -1.02 28.02 -7.39
N HIS A 190 -2.27 27.55 -7.40
CA HIS A 190 -3.16 27.69 -6.24
C HIS A 190 -2.64 26.94 -5.01
N ILE A 191 -2.10 25.72 -5.17
CA ILE A 191 -1.48 24.97 -4.07
C ILE A 191 -0.25 25.70 -3.54
N ALA A 192 0.62 26.19 -4.43
CA ALA A 192 1.82 26.94 -4.04
C ALA A 192 1.44 28.23 -3.29
N MET A 193 0.46 28.96 -3.77
CA MET A 193 -0.06 30.15 -3.11
C MET A 193 -0.63 29.81 -1.73
N TYR A 194 -1.49 28.79 -1.64
CA TYR A 194 -2.12 28.38 -0.40
C TYR A 194 -1.12 28.07 0.72
N PHE A 195 -0.02 27.37 0.39
CA PHE A 195 0.96 26.96 1.41
C PHE A 195 2.12 27.94 1.63
N TYR A 196 2.48 28.76 0.64
CA TYR A 196 3.74 29.52 0.69
C TYR A 196 3.63 31.03 0.51
N THR A 197 2.67 31.53 -0.27
CA THR A 197 2.64 32.96 -0.64
C THR A 197 1.32 33.66 -0.32
N GLY A 198 0.35 32.94 0.24
CA GLY A 198 -0.95 33.45 0.62
C GLY A 198 -1.74 33.96 -0.58
N SER A 199 -2.30 35.17 -0.47
CA SER A 199 -3.09 35.79 -1.53
C SER A 199 -2.26 36.47 -2.61
N GLN A 200 -0.95 36.68 -2.38
CA GLN A 200 -0.09 37.35 -3.34
C GLN A 200 0.45 36.34 -4.36
N ARG A 201 0.03 36.51 -5.62
CA ARG A 201 0.56 35.72 -6.73
C ARG A 201 2.02 36.12 -7.00
N PRO A 202 2.96 35.17 -7.04
CA PRO A 202 4.34 35.47 -7.40
C PRO A 202 4.45 36.08 -8.79
N THR A 203 5.23 37.14 -8.94
CA THR A 203 5.36 37.92 -10.19
C THR A 203 6.58 37.54 -11.02
N GLN A 204 7.40 36.58 -10.57
CA GLN A 204 8.57 36.13 -11.31
C GLN A 204 8.13 35.50 -12.64
N PRO A 205 8.80 35.83 -13.77
CA PRO A 205 8.36 35.41 -15.11
C PRO A 205 8.35 33.88 -15.30
N LEU A 206 9.15 33.14 -14.54
CA LEU A 206 9.23 31.69 -14.61
C LEU A 206 8.21 30.96 -13.72
N PHE A 207 7.48 31.66 -12.84
CA PHE A 207 6.60 31.01 -11.88
C PHE A 207 5.47 30.22 -12.57
N ALA A 208 4.68 30.87 -13.42
CA ALA A 208 3.58 30.20 -14.12
C ALA A 208 4.07 29.07 -15.05
N PRO A 209 5.07 29.27 -15.93
CA PRO A 209 5.62 28.17 -16.73
C PRO A 209 6.14 26.98 -15.90
N LEU A 210 6.76 27.25 -14.75
CA LEU A 210 7.22 26.19 -13.84
C LEU A 210 6.04 25.41 -13.25
N MET A 211 4.97 26.08 -12.82
CA MET A 211 3.78 25.43 -12.28
C MET A 211 3.07 24.57 -13.33
N THR A 212 2.99 25.04 -14.58
CA THR A 212 2.51 24.24 -15.72
C THR A 212 3.39 23.01 -15.94
N ALA A 213 4.73 23.17 -15.95
CA ALA A 213 5.66 22.05 -16.13
C ALA A 213 5.55 21.01 -15.01
N ILE A 214 5.42 21.45 -13.75
CA ILE A 214 5.18 20.56 -12.59
C ILE A 214 3.84 19.84 -12.73
N ALA A 215 2.79 20.53 -13.17
CA ALA A 215 1.47 19.93 -13.33
C ALA A 215 1.48 18.80 -14.38
N ILE A 216 2.02 19.08 -15.58
CA ILE A 216 2.15 18.10 -16.66
C ILE A 216 3.07 16.95 -16.22
N GLY A 217 4.21 17.28 -15.62
CA GLY A 217 5.17 16.30 -15.10
C GLY A 217 4.56 15.37 -14.06
N THR A 218 3.71 15.90 -13.17
CA THR A 218 3.00 15.11 -12.16
C THR A 218 2.03 14.12 -12.81
N VAL A 219 1.20 14.57 -13.77
CA VAL A 219 0.25 13.69 -14.48
C VAL A 219 0.97 12.62 -15.28
N ALA A 220 2.00 12.99 -16.04
CA ALA A 220 2.81 12.05 -16.81
C ALA A 220 3.49 11.02 -15.91
N LEU A 221 4.03 11.46 -14.77
CA LEU A 221 4.64 10.59 -13.79
C LEU A 221 3.63 9.64 -13.16
N GLU A 222 2.44 10.10 -12.76
CA GLU A 222 1.41 9.23 -12.18
C GLU A 222 0.94 8.16 -13.19
N TYR A 223 0.70 8.52 -14.46
CA TYR A 223 0.43 7.51 -15.50
C TYR A 223 1.59 6.53 -15.69
N TYR A 224 2.83 7.03 -15.69
CA TYR A 224 4.01 6.18 -15.78
C TYR A 224 4.10 5.22 -14.58
N LEU A 225 3.88 5.68 -13.35
CA LEU A 225 3.97 4.85 -12.14
C LEU A 225 2.88 3.77 -12.11
N ALA A 226 1.69 4.03 -12.64
CA ALA A 226 0.61 3.05 -12.72
C ALA A 226 1.00 1.77 -13.49
N VAL A 227 1.93 1.87 -14.46
CA VAL A 227 2.37 0.74 -15.30
C VAL A 227 3.83 0.37 -15.03
N GLY A 228 4.71 1.36 -14.94
CA GLY A 228 6.16 1.20 -14.84
C GLY A 228 6.64 0.46 -13.60
N LEU A 229 5.82 0.42 -12.53
CA LEU A 229 6.13 -0.35 -11.32
C LEU A 229 6.05 -1.87 -11.56
N TRP A 230 5.25 -2.33 -12.51
CA TRP A 230 5.10 -3.75 -12.86
C TRP A 230 6.27 -4.28 -13.71
N ILE A 231 6.98 -3.40 -14.41
CA ILE A 231 8.01 -3.79 -15.36
C ILE A 231 9.34 -3.94 -14.62
N ARG A 232 9.72 -5.19 -14.31
CA ARG A 232 10.93 -5.54 -13.54
C ARG A 232 12.20 -4.80 -13.98
N ARG A 233 12.41 -4.67 -15.30
CA ARG A 233 13.57 -3.97 -15.88
C ARG A 233 13.59 -2.47 -15.53
N TRP A 234 12.43 -1.85 -15.38
CA TRP A 234 12.28 -0.43 -15.13
C TRP A 234 12.35 -0.10 -13.64
N GLN A 235 11.98 -1.03 -12.76
CA GLN A 235 11.93 -0.84 -11.30
C GLN A 235 13.18 -0.21 -10.68
N ARG A 236 14.38 -0.49 -11.21
CA ARG A 236 15.64 0.12 -10.75
C ARG A 236 15.65 1.65 -10.87
N PHE A 237 14.84 2.21 -11.76
CA PHE A 237 14.63 3.65 -11.94
C PHE A 237 13.25 4.07 -11.42
N THR A 238 12.21 3.28 -11.69
CA THR A 238 10.82 3.60 -11.29
C THR A 238 10.66 3.73 -9.79
N ILE A 239 11.22 2.79 -9.00
CA ILE A 239 11.02 2.79 -7.53
C ILE A 239 11.73 3.99 -6.87
N PRO A 240 13.02 4.27 -7.16
CA PRO A 240 13.65 5.48 -6.65
C PRO A 240 12.92 6.77 -7.06
N LEU A 241 12.45 6.85 -8.31
CA LEU A 241 11.67 7.99 -8.80
C LEU A 241 10.34 8.14 -8.05
N ALA A 242 9.62 7.04 -7.81
CA ALA A 242 8.38 7.03 -7.04
C ALA A 242 8.62 7.47 -5.58
N ILE A 243 9.69 6.97 -4.95
CA ILE A 243 10.08 7.39 -3.59
C ILE A 243 10.41 8.88 -3.57
N ALA A 244 11.23 9.37 -4.51
CA ALA A 244 11.59 10.77 -4.60
C ALA A 244 10.36 11.68 -4.80
N PHE A 245 9.41 11.25 -5.62
CA PHE A 245 8.14 11.94 -5.82
C PHE A 245 7.33 12.04 -4.51
N HIS A 246 7.19 10.94 -3.77
CA HIS A 246 6.48 10.95 -2.48
C HIS A 246 7.23 11.73 -1.40
N LEU A 247 8.56 11.72 -1.39
CA LEU A 247 9.35 12.55 -0.48
C LEU A 247 9.19 14.04 -0.81
N LEU A 248 9.17 14.40 -2.10
CA LEU A 248 8.91 15.77 -2.52
C LEU A 248 7.52 16.22 -2.06
N ILE A 249 6.48 15.41 -2.29
CA ILE A 249 5.12 15.71 -1.78
C ILE A 249 5.14 15.85 -0.27
N TYR A 250 5.75 14.92 0.46
CA TYR A 250 5.83 14.94 1.93
C TYR A 250 6.42 16.25 2.47
N ILE A 251 7.46 16.78 1.82
CA ILE A 251 8.13 18.01 2.24
C ILE A 251 7.36 19.26 1.81
N THR A 252 6.68 19.20 0.67
CA THR A 252 6.05 20.37 0.04
C THR A 252 4.57 20.56 0.38
N VAL A 253 3.87 19.48 0.74
CA VAL A 253 2.43 19.49 1.02
C VAL A 253 2.19 18.59 2.24
N PRO A 254 1.36 18.99 3.21
CA PRO A 254 1.14 18.25 4.46
C PRO A 254 0.28 16.97 4.26
N VAL A 255 0.73 16.04 3.42
CA VAL A 255 0.08 14.75 3.11
C VAL A 255 0.93 13.58 3.61
N ALA A 256 1.29 13.64 4.90
CA ALA A 256 2.39 12.85 5.46
C ALA A 256 2.18 11.33 5.38
N THR A 257 1.07 10.82 5.91
CA THR A 257 0.85 9.37 6.02
C THR A 257 0.57 8.70 4.68
N PHE A 258 0.04 9.43 3.70
CA PHE A 258 -0.14 8.92 2.33
C PHE A 258 1.20 8.57 1.69
N SER A 259 2.15 9.51 1.73
CA SER A 259 3.46 9.38 1.08
C SER A 259 4.25 8.21 1.67
N LEU A 260 4.25 8.08 3.00
CA LEU A 260 4.89 6.96 3.68
C LEU A 260 4.20 5.61 3.37
N THR A 261 2.86 5.60 3.28
CA THR A 261 2.10 4.40 2.89
C THR A 261 2.51 3.95 1.49
N MET A 262 2.60 4.87 0.53
CA MET A 262 3.00 4.54 -0.84
C MET A 262 4.43 4.00 -0.90
N CYS A 263 5.39 4.66 -0.24
CA CYS A 263 6.76 4.20 -0.15
C CYS A 263 6.87 2.78 0.44
N LEU A 264 6.10 2.48 1.49
CA LEU A 264 6.05 1.13 2.07
C LEU A 264 5.53 0.11 1.07
N LEU A 265 4.46 0.43 0.33
CA LEU A 265 3.83 -0.50 -0.60
C LEU A 265 4.66 -0.78 -1.85
N PHE A 266 5.61 0.10 -2.23
CA PHE A 266 6.55 -0.19 -3.32
C PHE A 266 7.42 -1.43 -3.06
N LEU A 267 7.60 -1.82 -1.80
CA LEU A 267 8.26 -3.07 -1.43
C LEU A 267 7.62 -4.30 -2.10
N LEU A 268 6.30 -4.26 -2.33
CA LEU A 268 5.55 -5.39 -2.92
C LEU A 268 5.73 -5.52 -4.44
N PHE A 269 6.26 -4.51 -5.10
CA PHE A 269 6.59 -4.59 -6.53
C PHE A 269 7.94 -5.26 -6.77
N LEU A 270 8.84 -5.25 -5.78
CA LEU A 270 10.11 -5.97 -5.87
C LEU A 270 9.86 -7.49 -5.83
N PRO A 271 10.66 -8.31 -6.55
CA PRO A 271 10.55 -9.76 -6.45
C PRO A 271 10.75 -10.19 -5.00
N PRO A 272 9.81 -10.98 -4.47
CA PRO A 272 9.79 -11.28 -3.05
C PRO A 272 11.03 -12.04 -2.59
N ASP A 273 11.55 -12.92 -3.45
CA ASP A 273 12.76 -13.71 -3.16
C ASP A 273 14.04 -12.86 -3.18
N ASP A 274 14.09 -11.77 -3.94
CA ASP A 274 15.23 -10.85 -3.92
C ASP A 274 15.24 -10.02 -2.62
N VAL A 275 14.07 -9.60 -2.14
CA VAL A 275 13.93 -8.93 -0.84
C VAL A 275 14.30 -9.88 0.28
N HIS A 276 13.86 -11.14 0.23
CA HIS A 276 14.27 -12.17 1.19
C HIS A 276 15.79 -12.30 1.24
N ALA A 277 16.44 -12.50 0.09
CA ALA A 277 17.89 -12.64 0.02
C ALA A 277 18.64 -11.40 0.53
N ALA A 278 18.09 -10.19 0.29
CA ALA A 278 18.65 -8.96 0.84
C ALA A 278 18.57 -8.93 2.38
N LEU A 279 17.43 -9.35 2.96
CA LEU A 279 17.27 -9.45 4.41
C LEU A 279 18.21 -10.48 5.03
N ASP A 280 18.37 -11.66 4.41
CA ASP A 280 19.32 -12.67 4.90
C ASP A 280 20.76 -12.13 4.92
N ARG A 281 21.17 -11.44 3.86
CA ARG A 281 22.50 -10.79 3.79
C ARG A 281 22.68 -9.75 4.89
N LEU A 282 21.67 -8.91 5.13
CA LEU A 282 21.72 -7.88 6.18
C LEU A 282 21.80 -8.48 7.59
N LEU A 283 21.15 -9.64 7.80
CA LEU A 283 21.13 -10.34 9.09
C LEU A 283 22.31 -11.32 9.27
N GLY A 284 23.23 -11.40 8.30
CA GLY A 284 24.36 -12.33 8.35
C GLY A 284 23.97 -13.80 8.25
N VAL A 285 22.77 -14.12 7.76
CA VAL A 285 22.33 -15.50 7.53
C VAL A 285 23.01 -16.01 6.25
N ALA A 286 23.80 -17.07 6.37
CA ALA A 286 24.57 -17.62 5.24
C ALA A 286 23.65 -17.95 4.05
N VAL A 287 23.90 -17.32 2.90
CA VAL A 287 23.20 -17.63 1.65
C VAL A 287 23.67 -19.00 1.18
N SER A 288 22.85 -20.04 1.31
CA SER A 288 23.10 -21.31 0.61
C SER A 288 23.22 -21.03 -0.90
N PRO A 289 24.27 -21.50 -1.58
CA PRO A 289 24.47 -21.21 -3.00
C PRO A 289 23.28 -21.73 -3.81
N ARG A 290 22.72 -20.87 -4.67
CA ARG A 290 21.63 -21.25 -5.59
C ARG A 290 22.12 -22.42 -6.44
N ARG A 291 21.45 -23.57 -6.36
CA ARG A 291 21.62 -24.63 -7.37
C ARG A 291 21.05 -24.09 -8.69
N SER A 292 21.94 -23.83 -9.65
CA SER A 292 21.56 -23.62 -11.04
C SER A 292 20.96 -24.89 -11.61
N SER A 293 19.70 -24.84 -12.02
CA SER A 293 19.09 -25.79 -12.95
C SER A 293 18.53 -25.00 -14.12
#